data_AF-A0AAU3C179-F1
#
_entry.id   AF-A0AAU3C179-F1
#
_cell.length_a   1.000
_cell.length_b   1.000
_cell.length_c   1.000
_cell.angle_alpha   90.00
_cell.angle_beta   90.00
_cell.angle_gamma   90.00
#
_symmetry.space_group_name_H-M   'P 1'
#
loop_
_entity.id
_entity.type
_entity.pdbx_description
1 polymer ?
#
loop_
_entity_poly.entity_id
_entity_poly.type
_entity_poly.pdbx_seq_one_letter_code
_entity_poly.pdbx_strand_id
1 'polypeptide(L)'
;MHDVNCCQICGTPAPPVDGWCGEVIGYRLIPDLWAASPSYLDGNLHFSCLEESDERAAFHGEFLRFVQAGHEEVDSLDGTGTLPPLTRMGLGMFPVFSGDECDIFQSQVSDRWMVVKKCGPWLGLGLPQLQAIGEGTLPVSPSDVTRYRLPIDLGDQVGTYGLSDLLRSLGVADRYAGEADLARVEYRFVDYHAPKRLLDYVAATPLPLPEEATAFLAAYAKTYSPVTFDDEGA
;
A
#
# COMPACT_ATOMS: atom_id res chain seq x y z
N MET A 1 -16.65 15.17 1.75
CA MET A 1 -15.92 14.09 1.05
C MET A 1 -14.46 14.29 1.39
N HIS A 2 -13.83 13.33 2.04
CA HIS A 2 -12.40 13.40 2.34
C HIS A 2 -11.63 13.40 1.02
N ASP A 3 -10.54 14.18 0.92
CA ASP A 3 -9.70 14.16 -0.27
C ASP A 3 -8.94 12.84 -0.30
N VAL A 4 -9.15 12.01 -1.32
CA VAL A 4 -8.46 10.71 -1.49
C VAL A 4 -6.94 10.85 -1.55
N ASN A 5 -6.44 12.05 -1.88
CA ASN A 5 -5.01 12.37 -1.93
C ASN A 5 -4.43 12.75 -0.55
N CYS A 6 -5.27 12.89 0.47
CA CYS A 6 -4.85 13.08 1.85
C CYS A 6 -4.89 11.74 2.60
N CYS A 7 -4.11 11.65 3.67
CA CYS A 7 -4.19 10.54 4.61
C CYS A 7 -5.58 10.53 5.27
N GLN A 8 -6.27 9.39 5.23
CA GLN A 8 -7.60 9.25 5.82
C GLN A 8 -7.60 9.30 7.36
N ILE A 9 -6.43 9.25 8.01
CA ILE A 9 -6.30 9.36 9.47
C ILE A 9 -5.99 10.80 9.92
N CYS A 10 -4.91 11.41 9.39
CA CYS A 10 -4.47 12.74 9.84
C CYS A 10 -4.94 13.90 8.96
N GLY A 11 -5.57 13.63 7.81
CA GLY A 11 -6.08 14.65 6.88
C GLY A 11 -5.00 15.44 6.12
N THR A 12 -3.72 15.12 6.31
CA THR A 12 -2.60 15.79 5.62
C THR A 12 -2.28 15.14 4.28
N PRO A 13 -1.58 15.83 3.35
CA PRO A 13 -1.23 15.28 2.04
C PRO A 13 -0.46 13.96 2.15
N ALA A 14 -0.83 12.95 1.37
CA ALA A 14 -0.23 11.62 1.44
C ALA A 14 0.16 11.12 0.04
N PRO A 15 1.25 11.64 -0.57
CA PRO A 15 1.77 11.10 -1.82
C PRO A 15 2.16 9.61 -1.65
N PRO A 16 1.66 8.69 -2.49
CA PRO A 16 2.00 7.28 -2.39
C PRO A 16 3.50 7.04 -2.54
N VAL A 17 4.08 6.30 -1.60
CA VAL A 17 5.46 5.81 -1.66
C VAL A 17 5.46 4.45 -0.99
N ASP A 18 5.69 3.40 -1.77
CA ASP A 18 5.62 2.02 -1.29
C ASP A 18 6.49 1.82 -0.05
N GLY A 19 5.91 1.21 0.98
CA GLY A 19 6.57 1.02 2.28
C GLY A 19 6.34 2.11 3.31
N TRP A 20 5.82 3.28 2.92
CA TRP A 20 5.52 4.37 3.86
C TRP A 20 4.14 5.00 3.69
N CYS A 21 3.56 4.92 2.50
CA CYS A 21 2.20 5.37 2.21
C CYS A 21 1.54 4.47 1.18
N GLY A 22 0.31 4.01 1.45
CA GLY A 22 -0.45 3.13 0.57
C GLY A 22 -1.91 3.58 0.39
N GLU A 23 -2.51 3.22 -0.74
CA GLU A 23 -3.90 3.51 -1.07
C GLU A 23 -4.81 2.32 -0.75
N VAL A 24 -5.94 2.60 -0.09
CA VAL A 24 -7.09 1.71 -0.03
C VAL A 24 -8.11 2.22 -1.04
N ILE A 25 -8.30 1.50 -2.14
CA ILE A 25 -9.25 1.91 -3.16
C ILE A 25 -10.68 1.62 -2.69
N GLY A 26 -11.59 2.59 -2.74
CA GLY A 26 -12.92 2.50 -2.12
C GLY A 26 -13.78 1.31 -2.52
N TYR A 27 -13.63 0.77 -3.74
CA TYR A 27 -14.36 -0.45 -4.15
C TYR A 27 -13.92 -1.72 -3.39
N ARG A 28 -12.82 -1.65 -2.61
CA ARG A 28 -12.40 -2.71 -1.70
C ARG A 28 -13.27 -2.79 -0.45
N LEU A 29 -14.12 -1.78 -0.19
CA LEU A 29 -15.11 -1.79 0.89
C LEU A 29 -14.50 -2.22 2.24
N ILE A 30 -13.35 -1.64 2.61
CA ILE A 30 -12.77 -1.83 3.95
C ILE A 30 -13.52 -0.92 4.91
N PRO A 31 -14.27 -1.45 5.90
CA PRO A 31 -15.04 -0.62 6.81
C PRO A 31 -14.14 0.25 7.69
N ASP A 32 -14.46 1.54 7.77
CA ASP A 32 -14.01 2.48 8.78
C ASP A 32 -15.13 2.65 9.80
N LEU A 33 -15.25 1.68 10.71
CA LEU A 33 -16.28 1.68 11.75
C LEU A 33 -15.95 2.59 12.93
N TRP A 34 -14.72 3.10 12.96
CA TRP A 34 -14.19 3.90 14.05
C TRP A 34 -14.24 5.41 13.78
N ALA A 35 -14.47 5.82 12.54
CA ALA A 35 -14.84 7.19 12.23
C ALA A 35 -16.16 7.61 12.93
N ALA A 36 -16.28 8.91 13.23
CA ALA A 36 -17.49 9.50 13.83
C ALA A 36 -18.77 9.25 13.00
N SER A 37 -18.61 9.02 11.70
CA SER A 37 -19.65 8.49 10.82
C SER A 37 -19.06 7.28 10.10
N PRO A 38 -19.54 6.05 10.39
CA PRO A 38 -19.05 4.86 9.73
C PRO A 38 -19.08 4.99 8.21
N SER A 39 -18.00 4.59 7.56
CA SER A 39 -17.85 4.69 6.12
C SER A 39 -16.93 3.60 5.59
N TYR A 40 -16.71 3.56 4.28
CA TYR A 40 -15.68 2.70 3.70
C TYR A 40 -14.44 3.54 3.42
N LEU A 41 -13.27 3.02 3.80
CA LEU A 41 -11.99 3.67 3.51
C LEU A 41 -11.79 3.80 2.00
N ASP A 42 -11.51 5.02 1.56
CA ASP A 42 -11.21 5.36 0.17
C ASP A 42 -10.11 6.43 0.15
N GLY A 43 -8.90 6.04 -0.22
CA GLY A 43 -7.75 6.93 -0.38
C GLY A 43 -6.50 6.50 0.38
N ASN A 44 -5.58 7.44 0.51
CA ASN A 44 -4.23 7.20 1.01
C ASN A 44 -4.14 7.09 2.53
N LEU A 45 -3.15 6.36 3.01
CA LEU A 45 -2.81 6.19 4.42
C LEU A 45 -1.29 6.30 4.59
N HIS A 46 -0.83 7.23 5.43
CA HIS A 46 0.52 7.14 5.98
C HIS A 46 0.58 5.91 6.88
N PHE A 47 1.57 5.05 6.65
CA PHE A 47 1.74 3.85 7.46
C PHE A 47 2.10 4.20 8.90
N SER A 48 2.86 5.28 9.13
CA SER A 48 3.11 5.81 10.48
C SER A 48 1.82 6.17 11.22
N CYS A 49 0.88 6.86 10.57
CA CYS A 49 -0.43 7.18 11.17
C CYS A 49 -1.25 5.92 11.47
N LEU A 50 -1.17 4.89 10.63
CA LEU A 50 -1.84 3.62 10.87
C LEU A 50 -1.26 2.88 12.07
N GLU A 51 0.07 2.84 12.19
CA GLU A 51 0.77 2.20 13.31
C GLU A 51 0.48 2.89 14.65
N GLU A 52 0.34 4.22 14.65
CA GLU A 52 0.02 5.04 15.81
C GLU A 52 -1.47 5.07 16.18
N SER A 53 -2.34 4.60 15.28
CA SER A 53 -3.79 4.64 15.49
C SER A 53 -4.24 3.68 16.60
N ASP A 54 -5.16 4.13 17.46
CA ASP A 54 -5.85 3.29 18.44
C ASP A 54 -6.65 2.16 17.77
N GLU A 55 -7.03 2.36 16.51
CA GLU A 55 -7.90 1.47 15.73
C GLU A 55 -7.12 0.49 14.85
N ARG A 56 -5.78 0.48 14.96
CA ARG A 56 -4.90 -0.36 14.13
C ARG A 56 -5.26 -1.84 14.16
N ALA A 57 -5.72 -2.35 15.30
CA ALA A 57 -6.08 -3.77 15.45
C ALA A 57 -7.39 -4.09 14.70
N ALA A 58 -8.36 -3.19 14.76
CA ALA A 58 -9.61 -3.32 14.02
C ALA A 58 -9.36 -3.22 12.52
N PHE A 59 -8.57 -2.23 12.08
CA PHE A 59 -8.13 -2.12 10.70
C PHE A 59 -7.41 -3.38 10.23
N HIS A 60 -6.44 -3.87 11.00
CA HIS A 60 -5.67 -5.06 10.65
C HIS A 60 -6.58 -6.28 10.48
N GLY A 61 -7.53 -6.50 11.39
CA GLY A 61 -8.52 -7.59 11.26
C GLY A 61 -9.34 -7.50 9.98
N GLU A 62 -9.88 -6.32 9.67
CA GLU A 62 -10.66 -6.11 8.44
C GLU A 62 -9.81 -6.20 7.18
N PHE A 63 -8.57 -5.70 7.21
CA PHE A 63 -7.64 -5.79 6.10
C PHE A 63 -7.25 -7.23 5.82
N LEU A 64 -6.96 -8.03 6.86
CA LEU A 64 -6.70 -9.47 6.71
C LEU A 64 -7.89 -10.23 6.14
N ARG A 65 -9.12 -9.88 6.55
CA ARG A 65 -10.34 -10.46 5.98
C ARG A 65 -10.45 -10.13 4.49
N PHE A 66 -10.22 -8.88 4.11
CA PHE A 66 -10.17 -8.45 2.71
C PHE A 66 -9.10 -9.17 1.88
N VAL A 67 -7.88 -9.33 2.41
CA VAL A 67 -6.77 -10.00 1.71
C VAL A 67 -7.12 -11.47 1.41
N GLN A 68 -7.76 -12.16 2.37
CA GLN A 68 -8.10 -13.58 2.23
C GLN A 68 -9.40 -13.82 1.47
N ALA A 69 -10.34 -12.88 1.53
CA ALA A 69 -11.63 -13.02 0.86
C ALA A 69 -11.45 -13.09 -0.67
N GLY A 70 -12.21 -13.97 -1.32
CA GLY A 70 -12.40 -13.90 -2.77
C GLY A 70 -13.56 -12.94 -3.09
N HIS A 71 -14.77 -13.50 -3.14
CA HIS A 71 -16.01 -12.73 -3.17
C HIS A 71 -16.72 -12.90 -1.83
N GLU A 72 -17.08 -11.79 -1.17
CA GLU A 72 -17.91 -11.86 0.03
C GLU A 72 -18.95 -10.73 0.06
N GLU A 73 -20.03 -10.96 0.80
CA GLU A 73 -21.01 -9.93 1.12
C GLU A 73 -20.60 -9.20 2.40
N VAL A 74 -20.68 -7.87 2.37
CA VAL A 74 -20.45 -6.99 3.52
C VAL A 74 -21.68 -6.12 3.75
N ASP A 75 -21.98 -5.84 5.01
CA ASP A 75 -23.17 -5.07 5.38
C ASP A 75 -23.10 -3.63 4.87
N SER A 76 -24.23 -3.06 4.46
CA SER A 76 -24.31 -1.63 4.19
C SER A 76 -24.05 -0.84 5.47
N LEU A 77 -23.20 0.19 5.39
CA LEU A 77 -22.88 1.07 6.51
C LEU A 77 -23.85 2.25 6.65
N ASP A 78 -24.98 2.22 5.93
CA ASP A 78 -25.98 3.30 5.97
C ASP A 78 -26.75 3.41 7.30
N GLY A 79 -26.54 2.46 8.22
CA GLY A 79 -27.14 2.41 9.54
C GLY A 79 -28.65 2.15 9.55
N THR A 80 -29.29 1.99 8.38
CA THR A 80 -30.73 1.76 8.27
C THR A 80 -31.08 0.28 8.18
N GLY A 81 -30.13 -0.55 7.72
CA GLY A 81 -30.35 -1.97 7.43
C GLY A 81 -31.36 -2.21 6.30
N THR A 82 -31.72 -1.17 5.55
CA THR A 82 -32.69 -1.24 4.45
C THR A 82 -32.04 -1.46 3.09
N LEU A 83 -30.76 -1.09 2.95
CA LEU A 83 -30.00 -1.39 1.75
C LEU A 83 -29.51 -2.84 1.76
N PRO A 84 -29.49 -3.51 0.59
CA PRO A 84 -28.95 -4.85 0.49
C PRO A 84 -27.45 -4.87 0.83
N PRO A 85 -26.91 -6.05 1.21
CA PRO A 85 -25.47 -6.23 1.36
C PRO A 85 -24.72 -5.84 0.08
N LEU A 86 -23.50 -5.34 0.25
CA LEU A 86 -22.60 -4.97 -0.84
C LEU A 86 -21.65 -6.14 -1.11
N THR A 87 -21.29 -6.34 -2.37
CA THR A 87 -20.27 -7.33 -2.74
C THR A 87 -18.88 -6.70 -2.65
N ARG A 88 -18.03 -7.22 -1.75
CA ARG A 88 -16.61 -6.91 -1.68
C ARG A 88 -15.81 -7.90 -2.54
N MET A 89 -14.96 -7.35 -3.39
CA MET A 89 -13.92 -8.09 -4.11
C MET A 89 -12.64 -8.09 -3.28
N GLY A 90 -12.37 -9.18 -2.57
CA GLY A 90 -11.10 -9.36 -1.87
C GLY A 90 -9.97 -9.80 -2.81
N LEU A 91 -8.81 -10.11 -2.25
CA LEU A 91 -7.63 -10.51 -3.05
C LEU A 91 -7.47 -12.02 -3.22
N GLY A 92 -8.25 -12.83 -2.49
CA GLY A 92 -8.23 -14.29 -2.56
C GLY A 92 -6.86 -14.89 -2.26
N MET A 93 -6.06 -14.25 -1.39
CA MET A 93 -4.71 -14.68 -1.07
C MET A 93 -4.69 -15.62 0.14
N PHE A 94 -3.76 -16.58 0.14
CA PHE A 94 -3.69 -17.63 1.14
C PHE A 94 -2.50 -17.43 2.07
N PRO A 95 -2.64 -17.65 3.38
CA PRO A 95 -1.54 -17.50 4.32
C PRO A 95 -0.46 -18.55 4.05
N VAL A 96 0.79 -18.11 3.96
CA VAL A 96 1.98 -18.98 3.80
C VAL A 96 2.95 -18.84 4.97
N PHE A 97 2.84 -17.78 5.75
CA PHE A 97 3.61 -17.54 6.97
C PHE A 97 2.79 -16.71 7.95
N SER A 98 2.96 -16.98 9.24
CA SER A 98 2.41 -16.18 10.34
C SER A 98 3.47 -16.12 11.43
N GLY A 99 3.93 -14.90 11.72
CA GLY A 99 4.95 -14.61 12.72
C GLY A 99 4.47 -13.61 13.76
N ASP A 100 5.43 -13.10 14.55
CA ASP A 100 5.16 -12.18 15.64
C ASP A 100 4.99 -10.73 15.13
N GLU A 101 5.67 -10.37 14.03
CA GLU A 101 5.66 -9.02 13.46
C GLU A 101 4.75 -8.90 12.23
N CYS A 102 4.51 -9.99 11.49
CA CYS A 102 3.72 -9.98 10.26
C CYS A 102 3.08 -11.33 9.90
N ASP A 103 2.17 -11.26 8.95
CA ASP A 103 1.66 -12.40 8.18
C ASP A 103 2.04 -12.24 6.71
N ILE A 104 2.24 -13.35 6.01
CA ILE A 104 2.50 -13.34 4.56
C ILE A 104 1.44 -14.14 3.86
N PHE A 105 0.85 -13.53 2.85
CA PHE A 105 -0.15 -14.13 1.98
C PHE A 105 0.38 -14.26 0.56
N GLN A 106 -0.08 -15.28 -0.15
CA GLN A 106 0.29 -15.57 -1.53
C GLN A 106 -0.95 -15.71 -2.41
N SER A 107 -0.88 -15.15 -3.61
CA SER A 107 -1.84 -15.46 -4.68
C SER A 107 -1.58 -16.85 -5.26
N GLN A 108 -2.63 -17.67 -5.39
CA GLN A 108 -2.51 -18.99 -6.04
C GLN A 108 -2.51 -18.92 -7.58
N VAL A 109 -2.84 -17.76 -8.15
CA VAL A 109 -3.04 -17.58 -9.60
C VAL A 109 -2.06 -16.59 -10.24
N SER A 110 -1.16 -16.01 -9.45
CA SER A 110 -0.14 -15.08 -9.92
C SER A 110 1.05 -15.03 -8.97
N ASP A 111 2.22 -14.61 -9.47
CA ASP A 111 3.44 -14.44 -8.67
C ASP A 111 3.36 -13.17 -7.80
N ARG A 112 2.46 -13.17 -6.83
CA ARG A 112 2.18 -12.04 -5.95
C ARG A 112 2.10 -12.49 -4.49
N TRP A 113 2.75 -11.71 -3.64
CA TRP A 113 2.69 -11.86 -2.18
C TRP A 113 2.30 -10.54 -1.53
N MET A 114 1.76 -10.66 -0.33
CA MET A 114 1.47 -9.52 0.53
C MET A 114 2.00 -9.81 1.91
N VAL A 115 2.91 -8.96 2.39
CA VAL A 115 3.36 -8.97 3.78
C VAL A 115 2.53 -7.95 4.53
N VAL A 116 1.77 -8.40 5.53
CA VAL A 116 0.91 -7.54 6.37
C VAL A 116 1.50 -7.51 7.77
N LYS A 117 1.98 -6.35 8.22
CA LYS A 117 2.51 -6.18 9.57
C LYS A 117 1.35 -6.22 10.58
N LYS A 118 1.58 -6.80 11.76
CA LYS A 118 0.58 -6.85 12.86
C LYS A 118 0.15 -5.46 13.34
N CYS A 119 0.99 -4.44 13.09
CA CYS A 119 0.68 -3.05 13.38
C CYS A 119 -0.19 -2.36 12.31
N GLY A 120 -0.57 -3.04 11.22
CA GLY A 120 -1.49 -2.53 10.20
C GLY A 120 -0.89 -2.40 8.78
N PRO A 121 0.29 -1.79 8.58
CA PRO A 121 0.85 -1.57 7.26
C PRO A 121 1.06 -2.85 6.44
N TRP A 122 1.05 -2.70 5.11
CA TRP A 122 1.21 -3.81 4.18
C TRP A 122 2.21 -3.50 3.07
N LEU A 123 2.82 -4.55 2.52
CA LEU A 123 3.82 -4.48 1.46
C LEU A 123 3.47 -5.51 0.38
N GLY A 124 3.27 -5.05 -0.85
CA GLY A 124 3.08 -5.91 -2.00
C GLY A 124 4.41 -6.34 -2.61
N LEU A 125 4.54 -7.63 -2.94
CA LEU A 125 5.72 -8.19 -3.59
C LEU A 125 5.31 -8.90 -4.89
N GLY A 126 6.16 -8.79 -5.91
CA GLY A 126 6.09 -9.62 -7.11
C GLY A 126 7.26 -10.60 -7.18
N LEU A 127 7.30 -11.37 -8.27
CA LEU A 127 8.40 -12.31 -8.54
C LEU A 127 9.80 -11.67 -8.45
N PRO A 128 10.06 -10.46 -9.01
CA PRO A 128 11.39 -9.85 -8.92
C PRO A 128 11.83 -9.58 -7.47
N GLN A 129 10.90 -9.18 -6.60
CA GLN A 129 11.21 -8.95 -5.19
C GLN A 129 11.50 -10.26 -4.46
N LEU A 130 10.74 -11.33 -4.74
CA LEU A 130 11.04 -12.64 -4.15
C LEU A 130 12.40 -13.17 -4.59
N GLN A 131 12.76 -13.01 -5.87
CA GLN A 131 14.06 -13.40 -6.41
C GLN A 131 15.20 -12.61 -5.73
N ALA A 132 15.06 -11.28 -5.64
CA ALA A 132 16.02 -10.43 -4.96
C ALA A 132 16.27 -10.88 -3.51
N ILE A 133 15.21 -11.18 -2.76
CA ILE A 133 15.30 -11.70 -1.38
C ILE A 133 16.00 -13.06 -1.35
N GLY A 134 15.67 -13.97 -2.28
CA GLY A 134 16.29 -15.30 -2.39
C GLY A 134 17.80 -15.25 -2.65
N GLU A 135 18.26 -14.22 -3.36
CA GLU A 135 19.66 -13.94 -3.65
C GLU A 135 20.38 -13.20 -2.50
N GLY A 136 19.67 -12.87 -1.43
CA GLY A 136 20.20 -12.11 -0.29
C GLY A 136 20.37 -10.61 -0.59
N THR A 137 19.66 -10.09 -1.59
CA THR A 137 19.63 -8.67 -1.92
C THR A 137 18.36 -8.01 -1.40
N LEU A 138 18.38 -6.68 -1.29
CA LEU A 138 17.27 -5.92 -0.77
C LEU A 138 16.19 -5.74 -1.85
N PRO A 139 14.94 -6.18 -1.63
CA PRO A 139 13.87 -5.98 -2.60
C PRO A 139 13.51 -4.49 -2.71
N VAL A 140 13.33 -4.04 -3.95
CA VAL A 140 12.87 -2.69 -4.27
C VAL A 140 11.46 -2.77 -4.81
N SER A 141 10.60 -1.82 -4.44
CA SER A 141 9.24 -1.72 -4.95
C SER A 141 9.19 -1.58 -6.48
N PRO A 142 8.07 -1.94 -7.14
CA PRO A 142 7.90 -1.70 -8.57
C PRO A 142 8.14 -0.21 -8.92
N SER A 143 8.80 0.04 -10.05
CA SER A 143 9.12 1.40 -10.53
C SER A 143 8.04 1.94 -11.48
N ASP A 144 6.77 1.77 -11.11
CA ASP A 144 5.64 2.24 -11.91
C ASP A 144 5.42 3.75 -11.74
N VAL A 145 4.82 4.38 -12.75
CA VAL A 145 4.46 5.81 -12.67
C VAL A 145 3.27 5.97 -11.73
N THR A 146 3.51 6.66 -10.62
CA THR A 146 2.49 7.13 -9.69
C THR A 146 1.95 8.47 -10.15
N ARG A 147 0.63 8.62 -10.15
CA ARG A 147 -0.06 9.89 -10.37
C ARG A 147 -0.66 10.38 -9.06
N TYR A 148 -0.33 11.59 -8.66
CA TYR A 148 -0.79 12.19 -7.41
C TYR A 148 -1.32 13.61 -7.64
N ARG A 149 -2.47 13.94 -7.05
CA ARG A 149 -3.01 15.31 -7.11
C ARG A 149 -2.51 16.11 -5.90
N LEU A 150 -1.68 17.10 -6.16
CA LEU A 150 -1.17 18.00 -5.12
C LEU A 150 -2.31 18.85 -4.53
N PRO A 151 -2.29 19.10 -3.21
CA PRO A 151 -3.28 19.93 -2.52
C PRO A 151 -3.13 21.42 -2.88
N ILE A 152 -1.94 21.83 -3.31
CA ILE A 152 -1.58 23.19 -3.74
C ILE A 152 -0.77 23.12 -5.03
N ASP A 153 -0.75 24.20 -5.80
CA ASP A 153 0.17 24.31 -6.94
C ASP A 153 1.57 24.65 -6.42
N LEU A 154 2.53 23.75 -6.64
CA LEU A 154 3.94 23.95 -6.25
C LEU A 154 4.74 24.75 -7.30
N GLY A 155 4.10 25.13 -8.42
CA GLY A 155 4.69 25.92 -9.49
C GLY A 155 5.73 25.15 -10.33
N ASP A 156 6.39 25.88 -11.22
CA ASP A 156 7.27 25.31 -12.25
C ASP A 156 8.52 24.60 -11.69
N GLN A 157 8.85 24.83 -10.42
CA GLN A 157 10.04 24.25 -9.77
C GLN A 157 9.83 22.80 -9.32
N VAL A 158 8.59 22.28 -9.32
CA VAL A 158 8.30 20.92 -8.85
C VAL A 158 9.11 19.84 -9.59
N GLY A 159 9.46 20.08 -10.86
CA GLY A 159 10.30 19.18 -11.65
C GLY A 159 11.76 19.07 -11.17
N THR A 160 12.20 19.96 -10.29
CA THR A 160 13.55 19.97 -9.71
C THR A 160 13.62 19.32 -8.33
N TYR A 161 12.47 18.99 -7.74
CA TYR A 161 12.42 18.48 -6.37
C TYR A 161 12.92 17.04 -6.33
N GLY A 162 13.77 16.73 -5.34
CA GLY A 162 13.90 15.35 -4.87
C GLY A 162 12.71 14.96 -4.01
N LEU A 163 12.56 13.67 -3.68
CA LEU A 163 11.46 13.19 -2.84
C LEU A 163 11.39 13.93 -1.49
N SER A 164 12.53 14.08 -0.81
CA SER A 164 12.57 14.79 0.48
C SER A 164 12.09 16.25 0.38
N ASP A 165 12.42 16.94 -0.72
CA ASP A 165 11.99 18.33 -0.94
C ASP A 165 10.50 18.42 -1.25
N LEU A 166 9.97 17.45 -2.01
CA LEU A 166 8.53 17.29 -2.24
C LEU A 166 7.79 17.08 -0.92
N LEU A 167 8.20 16.10 -0.12
CA LEU A 167 7.56 15.79 1.16
C LEU A 167 7.64 16.96 2.16
N ARG A 168 8.78 17.67 2.18
CA ARG A 168 8.95 18.87 3.02
C ARG A 168 8.06 20.02 2.56
N SER A 169 7.94 20.23 1.25
CA SER A 169 7.06 21.26 0.68
C SER A 169 5.58 20.98 0.95
N LEU A 170 5.21 19.70 1.07
CA LEU A 170 3.88 19.26 1.47
C LEU A 170 3.66 19.27 2.99
N GLY A 171 4.71 19.47 3.78
CA GLY A 171 4.65 19.51 5.25
C GLY A 171 4.41 18.16 5.91
N VAL A 172 4.82 17.06 5.26
CA VAL A 172 4.55 15.69 5.72
C VAL A 172 5.79 14.80 5.80
N ALA A 173 6.99 15.38 5.68
CA ALA A 173 8.25 14.63 5.73
C ALA A 173 8.41 13.81 7.03
N ASP A 174 7.83 14.25 8.15
CA ASP A 174 7.81 13.54 9.44
C ASP A 174 6.98 12.25 9.43
N ARG A 175 6.13 12.05 8.41
CA ARG A 175 5.27 10.86 8.27
C ARG A 175 5.88 9.74 7.46
N TYR A 176 7.02 10.01 6.81
CA TYR A 176 7.78 9.08 5.99
C TYR A 176 9.08 8.72 6.72
N ALA A 177 9.93 7.91 6.07
CA ALA A 177 11.21 7.53 6.66
C ALA A 177 12.15 8.74 6.87
N GLY A 178 13.17 8.55 7.71
CA GLY A 178 14.20 9.57 7.92
C GLY A 178 15.01 9.88 6.67
N GLU A 179 15.77 10.98 6.69
CA GLU A 179 16.50 11.47 5.51
C GLU A 179 17.43 10.41 4.87
N ALA A 180 18.05 9.55 5.70
CA ALA A 180 18.94 8.49 5.22
C ALA A 180 18.19 7.42 4.40
N ASP A 181 16.96 7.08 4.77
CA ASP A 181 16.16 6.09 4.06
C ASP A 181 15.50 6.69 2.82
N LEU A 182 15.04 7.95 2.91
CA LEU A 182 14.53 8.68 1.75
C LEU A 182 15.61 8.88 0.67
N ALA A 183 16.88 9.04 1.06
CA ALA A 183 18.00 9.13 0.12
C ALA A 183 18.24 7.84 -0.68
N ARG A 184 17.70 6.70 -0.24
CA ARG A 184 17.80 5.40 -0.93
C ARG A 184 16.66 5.18 -1.91
N VAL A 185 15.69 6.10 -1.97
CA VAL A 185 14.57 6.02 -2.90
C VAL A 185 15.03 6.54 -4.25
N GLU A 186 14.85 5.74 -5.28
CA GLU A 186 15.04 6.19 -6.66
C GLU A 186 13.81 6.98 -7.10
N TYR A 187 13.82 8.26 -6.74
CA TYR A 187 12.79 9.21 -7.12
C TYR A 187 13.10 9.85 -8.48
N ARG A 188 12.10 9.86 -9.36
CA ARG A 188 12.17 10.55 -10.65
C ARG A 188 10.87 11.27 -10.95
N PHE A 189 10.98 12.57 -11.16
CA PHE A 189 9.93 13.37 -11.76
C PHE A 189 9.61 12.90 -13.18
N VAL A 190 8.33 12.78 -13.53
CA VAL A 190 7.88 12.42 -14.88
C VAL A 190 7.21 13.61 -15.56
N ASP A 191 6.14 14.15 -14.98
CA ASP A 191 5.40 15.28 -15.55
C ASP A 191 4.62 16.05 -14.46
N TYR A 192 4.26 17.31 -14.75
CA TYR A 192 3.38 18.10 -13.91
C TYR A 192 2.38 18.93 -14.71
N HIS A 193 1.09 18.67 -14.47
CA HIS A 193 -0.01 19.41 -15.07
C HIS A 193 -0.60 20.43 -14.07
N ALA A 194 0.00 21.62 -14.01
CA ALA A 194 -0.34 22.69 -13.05
C ALA A 194 -1.85 23.00 -12.93
N PRO A 195 -2.65 23.16 -14.03
CA PRO A 195 -4.08 23.48 -13.89
C PRO A 195 -4.91 22.41 -13.17
N LYS A 196 -4.43 21.16 -13.12
CA LYS A 196 -5.07 20.06 -12.41
C LYS A 196 -4.29 19.66 -11.14
N ARG A 197 -3.12 20.28 -10.91
CA ARG A 197 -2.17 19.94 -9.85
C ARG A 197 -1.79 18.46 -9.86
N LEU A 198 -1.70 17.84 -11.05
CA LEU A 198 -1.36 16.42 -11.18
C LEU A 198 0.15 16.28 -11.37
N LEU A 199 0.79 15.62 -10.42
CA LEU A 199 2.19 15.24 -10.46
C LEU A 199 2.29 13.75 -10.82
N ASP A 200 3.03 13.46 -11.88
CA ASP A 200 3.42 12.11 -12.23
C ASP A 200 4.89 11.92 -11.83
N TYR A 201 5.19 10.84 -11.09
CA TYR A 201 6.53 10.53 -10.61
C TYR A 201 6.74 9.01 -10.49
N VAL A 202 7.99 8.60 -10.34
CA VAL A 202 8.40 7.25 -9.94
C VAL A 202 9.11 7.37 -8.60
N ALA A 203 8.84 6.45 -7.66
CA ALA A 203 9.53 6.37 -6.38
C ALA A 203 9.84 4.90 -6.03
N ALA A 204 10.89 4.34 -6.64
CA ALA A 204 11.28 2.96 -6.37
C ALA A 204 11.98 2.89 -5.01
N THR A 205 11.37 2.17 -4.08
CA THR A 205 11.71 2.23 -2.67
C THR A 205 12.24 0.88 -2.19
N PRO A 206 13.38 0.83 -1.49
CA PRO A 206 13.78 -0.39 -0.80
C PRO A 206 12.74 -0.74 0.26
N LEU A 207 12.13 -1.93 0.14
CA LEU A 207 10.97 -2.30 0.96
C LEU A 207 11.40 -2.62 2.39
N PRO A 208 10.83 -1.96 3.41
CA PRO A 208 11.18 -2.18 4.82
C PRO A 208 10.48 -3.43 5.38
N LEU A 209 10.91 -4.61 4.91
CA LEU A 209 10.36 -5.89 5.36
C LEU A 209 10.81 -6.21 6.80
N PRO A 210 9.92 -6.76 7.66
CA PRO A 210 10.31 -7.37 8.92
C PRO A 210 11.37 -8.46 8.74
N GLU A 211 12.28 -8.62 9.71
CA GLU A 211 13.37 -9.60 9.62
C GLU A 211 12.84 -11.03 9.45
N GLU A 212 11.77 -11.39 10.16
CA GLU A 212 11.12 -12.69 10.03
C GLU A 212 10.55 -12.94 8.62
N ALA A 213 10.03 -11.89 7.98
CA ALA A 213 9.51 -11.97 6.62
C ALA A 213 10.63 -12.22 5.63
N THR A 214 11.74 -11.48 5.75
CA THR A 214 12.93 -11.68 4.92
C THR A 214 13.49 -13.09 5.09
N ALA A 215 13.60 -13.58 6.33
CA ALA A 215 14.11 -14.92 6.61
C ALA A 215 13.23 -16.01 5.99
N PHE A 216 11.91 -15.92 6.17
CA PHE A 216 10.96 -16.84 5.56
C PHE A 216 11.02 -16.78 4.03
N LEU A 217 10.91 -15.58 3.43
CA LEU A 217 10.85 -15.41 1.98
C LEU A 217 12.16 -15.86 1.31
N ALA A 218 13.32 -15.66 1.93
CA ALA A 218 14.61 -16.12 1.41
C ALA A 218 14.69 -17.65 1.36
N ALA A 219 14.11 -18.35 2.34
CA ALA A 219 14.01 -19.80 2.32
C ALA A 219 12.96 -20.26 1.29
N TYR A 220 11.80 -19.61 1.29
CA TYR A 220 10.67 -19.92 0.41
C TYR A 220 11.03 -19.76 -1.08
N ALA A 221 11.78 -18.72 -1.44
CA ALA A 221 12.23 -18.46 -2.81
C ALA A 221 13.00 -19.64 -3.44
N LYS A 222 13.70 -20.45 -2.64
CA LYS A 222 14.48 -21.61 -3.13
C LYS A 222 13.62 -22.77 -3.60
N THR A 223 12.40 -22.85 -3.08
CA THR A 223 11.46 -23.94 -3.36
C THR A 223 10.28 -23.48 -4.20
N TYR A 224 10.13 -22.17 -4.40
CA TYR A 224 9.02 -21.61 -5.14
C TYR A 224 9.16 -21.84 -6.65
N SER A 225 8.07 -22.27 -7.28
CA SER A 225 7.94 -22.36 -8.73
C SER A 225 6.99 -21.25 -9.20
N PRO A 226 7.44 -20.35 -10.10
CA PRO A 226 6.58 -19.32 -10.68
C PRO A 226 5.35 -19.90 -11.35
N VAL A 227 4.24 -19.15 -11.31
CA VAL A 227 3.01 -19.49 -12.00
C VAL A 227 3.24 -19.44 -13.51
N THR A 228 3.02 -20.58 -14.17
CA THR A 228 3.02 -20.67 -15.63
C THR A 228 1.59 -20.77 -16.12
N PHE A 229 1.25 -19.97 -17.13
CA PHE A 229 0.03 -20.19 -17.90
C PHE A 229 0.40 -21.13 -19.04
N ASP A 230 -0.31 -22.26 -19.16
CA ASP A 230 -0.24 -23.04 -20.38
C ASP A 230 -0.76 -22.13 -21.50
N ASP A 231 0.10 -21.78 -22.46
CA ASP A 231 -0.34 -21.15 -23.70
C ASP A 231 -1.33 -22.14 -24.33
N GLU A 232 -2.64 -21.85 -24.24
CA GLU A 232 -3.62 -22.49 -25.10
C GLU A 232 -3.20 -22.18 -26.53
N GLY A 233 -2.58 -23.18 -27.18
CA GLY A 233 -1.93 -23.04 -28.47
C GLY A 233 -2.80 -22.29 -29.48
N ALA A 234 -2.23 -21.20 -30.01
CA ALA A 234 -2.77 -20.48 -31.15
C ALA A 234 -2.81 -21.36 -32.41
#